data_AF-A0A7X7RMZ7-F1
#
_entry.id   AF-A0A7X7RMZ7-F1
#
_cell.length_a   1.000
_cell.length_b   1.000
_cell.length_c   1.000
_cell.angle_alpha   90.00
_cell.angle_beta   90.00
_cell.angle_gamma   90.00
#
_symmetry.space_group_name_H-M   'P 1'
#
loop_
_entity.id
_entity.type
_entity.pdbx_description
1 polymer ?
#
loop_
_entity_poly.entity_id
_entity_poly.type
_entity_poly.pdbx_seq_one_letter_code
_entity_poly.pdbx_strand_id
1 'polypeptide(L)'
;MLAAERGFHSLVKLLLGHAVWPQRCLDAALGRSAAGGHYEVTKLLLETGASICDVAAKELVVCGNPDVVFLLVTKGVDIETGDPLAYVIENENPQALALLRHGQKRLAAIRKQGALALTRSVIHKDENRAERLYRAGCDHRLEVPIPCTYAYARSGKTLPSCAMWEAFKTGSFRLFMIMGPTRKKDLQNYLHEAWFCRFDWPKMQMLIRRGAKVNDQPNGGSKVLQTCIWYLRHSNLFGYGSEKSERILCSIKHLAEAGAKWKPDDRDFRWARYSLRELDDARAFQLAQTLFETKAAKPKLIWRFYNTPTLRRKRGAVWLKVAELLGLKVKPYNKHERNPSRNGARQRTV
;
A
#
# COMPACT_ATOMS: atom_id res chain seq x y z
N MET A 1 30.67 35.96 -13.45
CA MET A 1 29.31 35.38 -13.54
C MET A 1 28.99 34.82 -14.92
N LEU A 2 28.91 35.64 -15.99
CA LEU A 2 28.54 35.16 -17.34
C LEU A 2 29.42 34.01 -17.87
N ALA A 3 30.75 34.13 -17.71
CA ALA A 3 31.68 33.06 -18.10
C ALA A 3 31.42 31.74 -17.35
N ALA A 4 30.99 31.83 -16.09
CA ALA A 4 30.71 30.67 -15.25
C ALA A 4 29.37 30.01 -15.63
N GLU A 5 28.34 30.81 -15.93
CA GLU A 5 27.04 30.35 -16.42
C GLU A 5 27.15 29.60 -17.77
N ARG A 6 28.06 30.04 -18.64
CA ARG A 6 28.31 29.42 -19.95
C ARG A 6 29.31 28.26 -19.90
N GLY A 7 29.93 27.99 -18.76
CA GLY A 7 30.90 26.90 -18.62
C GLY A 7 32.27 27.18 -19.25
N PHE A 8 32.63 28.45 -19.49
CA PHE A 8 33.89 28.82 -20.13
C PHE A 8 35.07 28.73 -19.15
N HIS A 9 35.50 27.51 -18.84
CA HIS A 9 36.54 27.21 -17.85
C HIS A 9 37.81 28.05 -18.04
N SER A 10 38.38 28.11 -19.25
CA SER A 10 39.61 28.87 -19.51
C SER A 10 39.45 30.37 -19.25
N LEU A 11 38.30 30.94 -19.58
CA LEU A 11 38.00 32.35 -19.33
C LEU A 11 37.82 32.61 -17.83
N VAL A 12 37.12 31.72 -17.12
CA VAL A 12 36.99 31.82 -15.65
C VAL A 12 38.37 31.75 -14.99
N LYS A 13 39.21 30.80 -15.39
CA LYS A 13 40.58 30.65 -14.87
C LYS A 13 41.45 31.88 -15.12
N LEU A 14 41.38 32.46 -16.32
CA LEU A 14 42.09 33.70 -16.66
C LEU A 14 41.63 34.86 -15.78
N LEU A 15 40.31 35.05 -15.64
CA LEU A 15 39.74 36.14 -14.85
C LEU A 15 40.10 36.03 -13.35
N LEU A 16 40.10 34.82 -12.79
CA LEU A 16 40.48 34.58 -11.40
C LEU A 16 41.98 34.82 -11.16
N GLY A 17 42.82 34.59 -12.16
CA GLY A 17 44.27 34.78 -12.06
C GLY A 17 44.75 36.23 -12.22
N HIS A 18 43.90 37.17 -12.66
CA HIS A 18 44.31 38.53 -13.01
C HIS A 18 43.56 39.63 -12.23
N ALA A 19 42.61 39.27 -11.36
CA ALA A 19 41.88 40.23 -10.55
C ALA A 19 41.47 39.64 -9.19
N VAL A 20 41.41 40.50 -8.17
CA VAL A 20 40.79 40.17 -6.89
C VAL A 20 39.29 40.42 -7.02
N TRP A 21 38.49 39.35 -6.91
CA TRP A 21 37.05 39.43 -7.03
C TRP A 21 36.38 39.55 -5.66
N PRO A 22 35.35 40.40 -5.49
CA PRO A 22 34.54 40.40 -4.27
C PRO A 22 33.92 39.02 -4.02
N GLN A 23 33.86 38.58 -2.76
CA GLN A 23 33.32 37.26 -2.38
C GLN A 23 31.94 36.99 -2.98
N ARG A 24 31.01 37.95 -2.90
CA ARG A 24 29.67 37.88 -3.52
C ARG A 24 29.70 37.54 -5.02
N CYS A 25 30.74 37.95 -5.75
CA CYS A 25 30.88 37.66 -7.17
C CYS A 25 31.38 36.23 -7.42
N LEU A 26 32.21 35.69 -6.52
CA LEU A 26 32.64 34.29 -6.53
C LEU A 26 31.47 33.37 -6.18
N ASP A 27 30.72 33.69 -5.14
CA ASP A 27 29.54 32.94 -4.67
C ASP A 27 28.46 32.89 -5.75
N ALA A 28 28.11 34.04 -6.34
CA ALA A 28 27.15 34.10 -7.44
C ALA A 28 27.66 33.38 -8.70
N ALA A 29 28.96 33.45 -9.00
CA ALA A 29 29.53 32.69 -10.12
C ALA A 29 29.44 31.17 -9.87
N LEU A 30 29.63 30.73 -8.61
CA LEU A 30 29.49 29.33 -8.22
C LEU A 30 28.04 28.88 -8.46
N GLY A 31 27.06 29.61 -7.94
CA GLY A 31 25.64 29.32 -8.14
C GLY A 31 25.27 29.20 -9.63
N ARG A 32 25.72 30.13 -10.47
CA ARG A 32 25.48 30.10 -11.93
C ARG A 32 26.14 28.91 -12.62
N SER A 33 27.38 28.57 -12.26
CA SER A 33 28.07 27.39 -12.81
C SER A 33 27.37 26.09 -12.41
N ALA A 34 26.87 26.04 -11.17
CA ALA A 34 26.19 24.89 -10.60
C ALA A 34 24.84 24.68 -11.29
N ALA A 35 24.02 25.73 -11.43
CA ALA A 35 22.75 25.69 -12.15
C ALA A 35 22.94 25.29 -13.63
N GLY A 36 24.04 25.71 -14.25
CA GLY A 36 24.41 25.32 -15.61
C GLY A 36 25.00 23.91 -15.76
N GLY A 37 25.31 23.21 -14.66
CA GLY A 37 25.87 21.86 -14.70
C GLY A 37 27.36 21.80 -15.07
N HIS A 38 28.12 22.90 -14.91
CA HIS A 38 29.50 23.02 -15.38
C HIS A 38 30.54 22.57 -14.34
N TYR A 39 30.77 21.25 -14.24
CA TYR A 39 31.64 20.63 -13.23
C TYR A 39 33.02 21.30 -13.05
N GLU A 40 33.79 21.46 -14.13
CA GLU A 40 35.15 22.02 -14.04
C GLU A 40 35.18 23.49 -13.61
N VAL A 41 34.13 24.25 -13.91
CA VAL A 41 33.99 25.64 -13.44
C VAL A 41 33.59 25.66 -11.97
N THR A 42 32.61 24.85 -11.59
CA THR A 42 32.15 24.73 -10.19
C THR A 42 33.30 24.31 -9.27
N LYS A 43 34.10 23.33 -9.69
CA LYS A 43 35.28 22.86 -8.96
C LYS A 43 36.33 23.97 -8.78
N LEU A 44 36.68 24.68 -9.87
CA LEU A 44 37.63 25.79 -9.83
C LEU A 44 37.18 26.91 -8.88
N LEU A 45 35.90 27.26 -8.88
CA LEU A 45 35.36 28.30 -8.01
C LEU A 45 35.38 27.90 -6.53
N LEU A 46 35.09 26.63 -6.22
CA LEU A 46 35.25 26.10 -4.86
C LEU A 46 36.70 26.12 -4.39
N GLU A 47 37.65 25.76 -5.26
CA GLU A 47 39.09 25.80 -4.97
C GLU A 47 39.59 27.24 -4.73
N THR A 48 38.91 28.23 -5.31
CA THR A 48 39.21 29.66 -5.13
C THR A 48 38.52 30.27 -3.91
N GLY A 49 37.82 29.46 -3.10
CA GLY A 49 37.18 29.92 -1.86
C GLY A 49 35.76 30.47 -2.04
N ALA A 50 35.07 30.20 -3.15
CA ALA A 50 33.66 30.51 -3.28
C ALA A 50 32.83 29.75 -2.23
N SER A 51 31.90 30.45 -1.59
CA SER A 51 30.95 29.91 -0.62
C SER A 51 29.75 29.29 -1.33
N ILE A 52 29.19 28.24 -0.74
CA ILE A 52 27.99 27.56 -1.25
C ILE A 52 26.67 28.29 -0.94
N CYS A 53 26.72 29.46 -0.30
CA CYS A 53 25.53 30.18 0.19
C CYS A 53 24.53 30.55 -0.91
N ASP A 54 25.01 30.82 -2.13
CA ASP A 54 24.17 31.20 -3.27
C ASP A 54 23.71 29.99 -4.10
N VAL A 55 24.01 28.75 -3.67
CA VAL A 55 23.59 27.53 -4.36
C VAL A 55 22.18 27.14 -3.93
N ALA A 56 21.20 27.39 -4.80
CA ALA A 56 19.82 26.97 -4.57
C ALA A 56 19.63 25.47 -4.88
N ALA A 57 19.10 24.70 -3.92
CA ALA A 57 18.86 23.27 -4.09
C ALA A 57 17.95 22.95 -5.29
N LYS A 58 16.92 23.76 -5.54
CA LYS A 58 16.00 23.59 -6.68
C LYS A 58 16.70 23.73 -8.03
N GLU A 59 17.65 24.65 -8.14
CA GLU A 59 18.44 24.86 -9.37
C GLU A 59 19.48 23.75 -9.54
N LEU A 60 20.09 23.33 -8.44
CA LEU A 60 21.08 22.26 -8.42
C LEU A 60 20.49 20.93 -8.92
N VAL A 61 19.29 20.56 -8.48
CA VAL A 61 18.67 19.27 -8.86
C VAL A 61 18.20 19.21 -10.32
N VAL A 62 18.15 20.35 -11.03
CA VAL A 62 17.81 20.43 -12.47
C VAL A 62 18.99 20.78 -13.36
N CYS A 63 20.20 20.94 -12.82
CA CYS A 63 21.38 21.28 -13.63
C CYS A 63 21.77 20.20 -14.65
N GLY A 64 21.20 18.99 -14.53
CA GLY A 64 21.43 17.88 -15.45
C GLY A 64 22.77 17.16 -15.26
N ASN A 65 23.67 17.66 -14.42
CA ASN A 65 24.98 17.06 -14.14
C ASN A 65 25.07 16.46 -12.73
N PRO A 66 24.99 15.12 -12.57
CA PRO A 66 25.10 14.45 -11.28
C PRO A 66 26.41 14.71 -10.53
N ASP A 67 27.51 14.97 -11.25
CA ASP A 67 28.81 15.23 -10.63
C ASP A 67 28.87 16.59 -9.94
N VAL A 68 28.19 17.59 -10.49
CA VAL A 68 28.03 18.90 -9.85
C VAL A 68 27.19 18.77 -8.57
N VAL A 69 26.07 18.04 -8.64
CA VAL A 69 25.23 17.77 -7.46
C VAL A 69 26.03 17.06 -6.38
N PHE A 70 26.76 16.01 -6.75
CA PHE A 70 27.60 15.27 -5.80
C PHE A 70 28.66 16.15 -5.16
N LEU A 71 29.40 16.92 -5.96
CA LEU A 71 30.42 17.84 -5.49
C LEU A 71 29.86 18.82 -4.45
N LEU A 72 28.74 19.47 -4.75
CA LEU A 72 28.17 20.50 -3.88
C LEU A 72 27.52 19.92 -2.62
N VAL A 73 26.88 18.74 -2.71
CA VAL A 73 26.38 18.03 -1.53
C VAL A 73 27.52 17.63 -0.59
N THR A 74 28.67 17.17 -1.12
CA THR A 74 29.85 16.88 -0.26
C THR A 74 30.44 18.12 0.40
N LYS A 75 30.15 19.32 -0.12
CA LYS A 75 30.52 20.61 0.46
C LYS A 75 29.47 21.18 1.42
N GLY A 76 28.35 20.49 1.62
CA GLY A 76 27.33 20.85 2.60
C GLY A 76 26.05 21.48 2.03
N VAL A 77 25.87 21.50 0.71
CA VAL A 77 24.57 21.93 0.13
C VAL A 77 23.49 20.92 0.49
N ASP A 78 22.47 21.39 1.20
CA ASP A 78 21.31 20.59 1.54
C ASP A 78 20.36 20.45 0.35
N ILE A 79 20.14 19.20 -0.07
CA ILE A 79 19.17 18.85 -1.10
C ILE A 79 18.03 17.98 -0.56
N GLU A 80 17.97 17.72 0.76
CA GLU A 80 16.90 16.93 1.39
C GLU A 80 15.76 17.82 1.90
N THR A 81 16.06 18.97 2.51
CA THR A 81 15.02 19.83 3.08
C THR A 81 14.05 20.33 2.01
N GLY A 82 12.76 20.06 2.21
CA GLY A 82 11.69 20.48 1.30
C GLY A 82 11.54 19.63 0.04
N ASP A 83 12.22 18.48 -0.05
CA ASP A 83 12.13 17.53 -1.16
C ASP A 83 12.25 18.18 -2.57
N PRO A 84 13.27 19.02 -2.84
CA PRO A 84 13.34 19.82 -4.06
C PRO A 84 13.33 18.97 -5.34
N LEU A 85 14.00 17.81 -5.34
CA LEU A 85 14.00 16.91 -6.49
C LEU A 85 12.61 16.30 -6.71
N ALA A 86 11.93 15.87 -5.64
CA ALA A 86 10.58 15.30 -5.77
C ALA A 86 9.59 16.35 -6.29
N TYR A 87 9.66 17.58 -5.78
CA TYR A 87 8.86 18.71 -6.24
C TYR A 87 9.06 18.99 -7.73
N VAL A 88 10.30 19.03 -8.22
CA VAL A 88 10.56 19.34 -9.62
C VAL A 88 10.15 18.20 -10.57
N ILE A 89 10.27 16.94 -10.13
CA ILE A 89 9.75 15.78 -10.87
C ILE A 89 8.22 15.86 -11.04
N GLU A 90 7.50 16.29 -10.01
CA GLU A 90 6.04 16.47 -10.07
C GLU A 90 5.63 17.53 -11.10
N ASN A 91 6.53 18.47 -11.43
CA ASN A 91 6.35 19.51 -12.45
C ASN A 91 6.98 19.15 -13.81
N GLU A 92 7.27 17.86 -14.04
CA GLU A 92 7.70 17.29 -15.33
C GLU A 92 9.03 17.80 -15.93
N ASN A 93 10.00 18.19 -15.11
CA ASN A 93 11.29 18.61 -15.62
C ASN A 93 12.14 17.41 -16.16
N PRO A 94 12.55 17.39 -17.44
CA PRO A 94 13.33 16.28 -18.01
C PRO A 94 14.74 16.14 -17.43
N GLN A 95 15.39 17.23 -17.03
CA GLN A 95 16.75 17.21 -16.48
C GLN A 95 16.80 16.51 -15.11
N ALA A 96 15.72 16.60 -14.33
CA ALA A 96 15.60 15.87 -13.06
C ALA A 96 15.66 14.33 -13.24
N LEU A 97 15.22 13.80 -14.39
CA LEU A 97 15.30 12.36 -14.68
C LEU A 97 16.73 11.88 -14.90
N ALA A 98 17.61 12.71 -15.47
CA ALA A 98 19.02 12.37 -15.62
C ALA A 98 19.70 12.21 -14.24
N LEU A 99 19.41 13.13 -13.33
CA LEU A 99 19.89 13.05 -11.95
C LEU A 99 19.38 11.80 -11.23
N LEU A 100 18.11 11.40 -11.43
CA LEU A 100 17.60 10.14 -10.88
C LEU A 100 18.35 8.93 -11.44
N ARG A 101 18.56 8.83 -12.75
CA ARG A 101 19.18 7.65 -13.37
C ARG A 101 20.61 7.39 -12.88
N HIS A 102 21.37 8.47 -12.66
CA HIS A 102 22.80 8.39 -12.36
C HIS A 102 23.15 8.70 -10.90
N GLY A 103 22.33 9.50 -10.20
CA GLY A 103 22.60 9.98 -8.85
C GLY A 103 22.08 9.08 -7.73
N GLN A 104 21.07 8.24 -7.97
CA GLN A 104 20.45 7.40 -6.93
C GLN A 104 21.40 6.42 -6.24
N LYS A 105 22.37 5.87 -6.98
CA LYS A 105 23.38 4.94 -6.43
C LYS A 105 24.46 5.66 -5.61
N ARG A 106 24.67 6.95 -5.89
CA ARG A 106 25.72 7.77 -5.27
C ARG A 106 25.24 8.51 -4.04
N LEU A 107 23.98 8.96 -4.04
CA LEU A 107 23.40 9.78 -2.98
C LEU A 107 22.07 9.20 -2.50
N ALA A 108 22.02 8.85 -1.21
CA ALA A 108 20.80 8.37 -0.56
C ALA A 108 19.66 9.39 -0.60
N ALA A 109 19.98 10.69 -0.53
CA ALA A 109 19.03 11.80 -0.67
C ALA A 109 18.24 11.74 -1.99
N ILE A 110 18.95 11.50 -3.11
CA ILE A 110 18.34 11.36 -4.43
C ILE A 110 17.46 10.11 -4.49
N ARG A 111 17.93 9.00 -3.92
CA ARG A 111 17.14 7.74 -3.84
C ARG A 111 15.84 7.92 -3.05
N LYS A 112 15.89 8.58 -1.89
CA LYS A 112 14.71 8.88 -1.06
C LYS A 112 13.69 9.72 -1.83
N GLN A 113 14.14 10.80 -2.46
CA GLN A 113 13.24 11.70 -3.22
C GLN A 113 12.69 11.05 -4.49
N GLY A 114 13.48 10.20 -5.17
CA GLY A 114 12.99 9.39 -6.29
C GLY A 114 11.89 8.41 -5.88
N ALA A 115 12.05 7.73 -4.73
CA ALA A 115 11.02 6.88 -4.17
C ALA A 115 9.77 7.66 -3.71
N LEU A 116 9.96 8.86 -3.14
CA LEU A 116 8.88 9.76 -2.75
C LEU A 116 8.05 10.21 -3.95
N ALA A 117 8.70 10.71 -5.01
CA ALA A 117 8.04 11.13 -6.24
C ALA A 117 7.29 9.97 -6.90
N LEU A 118 7.90 8.77 -6.93
CA LEU A 118 7.26 7.56 -7.47
C LEU A 118 6.01 7.21 -6.63
N THR A 119 6.12 7.20 -5.30
CA THR A 119 5.01 6.86 -4.41
C THR A 119 3.86 7.87 -4.53
N ARG A 120 4.15 9.17 -4.59
CA ARG A 120 3.14 10.22 -4.80
C ARG A 120 2.47 10.08 -6.17
N SER A 121 3.21 9.76 -7.23
CA SER A 121 2.65 9.52 -8.56
C SER A 121 1.62 8.38 -8.55
N VAL A 122 1.91 7.30 -7.81
CA VAL A 122 0.96 6.18 -7.61
C VAL A 122 -0.28 6.62 -6.84
N ILE A 123 -0.12 7.40 -5.77
CA ILE A 123 -1.25 7.92 -4.96
C ILE A 123 -2.15 8.82 -5.78
N HIS A 124 -1.57 9.71 -6.59
CA HIS A 124 -2.28 10.62 -7.48
C HIS A 124 -2.80 9.95 -8.76
N LYS A 125 -2.57 8.64 -8.92
CA LYS A 125 -2.99 7.82 -10.07
C LYS A 125 -2.42 8.31 -11.41
N ASP A 126 -1.26 8.95 -11.40
CA ASP A 126 -0.51 9.29 -12.60
C ASP A 126 0.34 8.10 -13.05
N GLU A 127 -0.26 7.21 -13.85
CA GLU A 127 0.42 6.00 -14.34
C GLU A 127 1.64 6.32 -15.20
N ASN A 128 1.57 7.35 -16.04
CA ASN A 128 2.63 7.70 -16.97
C ASN A 128 3.88 8.18 -16.23
N ARG A 129 3.70 9.03 -15.22
CA ARG A 129 4.81 9.49 -14.36
C ARG A 129 5.34 8.33 -13.50
N ALA A 130 4.46 7.55 -12.88
CA ALA A 130 4.88 6.41 -12.06
C ALA A 130 5.69 5.40 -12.88
N GLU A 131 5.26 5.06 -14.09
CA GLU A 131 5.98 4.16 -14.97
C GLU A 131 7.32 4.73 -15.42
N ARG A 132 7.38 6.03 -15.82
CA ARG A 132 8.64 6.70 -16.16
C ARG A 132 9.65 6.65 -15.01
N LEU A 133 9.20 6.93 -13.78
CA LEU A 133 10.05 6.92 -12.59
C LEU A 133 10.52 5.51 -12.22
N TYR A 134 9.63 4.51 -12.32
CA TYR A 134 10.01 3.12 -12.14
C TYR A 134 11.08 2.69 -13.16
N ARG A 135 10.89 3.03 -14.45
CA ARG A 135 11.87 2.75 -15.51
C ARG A 135 13.18 3.53 -15.34
N ALA A 136 13.16 4.67 -14.64
CA ALA A 136 14.36 5.41 -14.26
C ALA A 136 15.13 4.77 -13.08
N GLY A 137 14.64 3.65 -12.54
CA GLY A 137 15.27 2.91 -11.46
C GLY A 137 14.91 3.38 -10.05
N CYS A 138 13.86 4.20 -9.91
CA CYS A 138 13.37 4.61 -8.59
C CYS A 138 12.98 3.41 -7.72
N ASP A 139 13.40 3.44 -6.46
CA ASP A 139 13.16 2.35 -5.51
C ASP A 139 11.67 2.29 -5.12
N HIS A 140 10.93 1.40 -5.77
CA HIS A 140 9.49 1.19 -5.53
C HIS A 140 9.15 0.56 -4.18
N ARG A 141 10.15 0.13 -3.40
CA ARG A 141 9.98 -0.54 -2.10
C ARG A 141 10.50 0.28 -0.94
N LEU A 142 11.26 1.34 -1.20
CA LEU A 142 11.74 2.23 -0.15
C LEU A 142 10.56 2.90 0.53
N GLU A 143 10.48 2.76 1.85
CA GLU A 143 9.52 3.47 2.66
C GLU A 143 9.87 4.95 2.75
N VAL A 144 8.89 5.78 2.44
CA VAL A 144 8.97 7.24 2.39
C VAL A 144 7.77 7.83 3.12
N PRO A 145 7.92 9.03 3.73
CA PRO A 145 6.82 9.68 4.42
C PRO A 145 5.79 10.19 3.42
N ILE A 146 4.57 9.67 3.48
CA ILE A 146 3.44 10.16 2.67
C ILE A 146 2.37 10.79 3.56
N PRO A 147 1.61 11.79 3.05
CA PRO A 147 0.46 12.32 3.78
C PRO A 147 -0.53 11.21 4.14
N CYS A 148 -0.95 11.18 5.40
CA CYS A 148 -1.91 10.20 5.87
C CYS A 148 -3.30 10.50 5.30
N THR A 149 -3.82 9.60 4.46
CA THR A 149 -5.13 9.76 3.79
C THR A 149 -6.29 9.12 4.56
N TYR A 150 -6.05 8.58 5.77
CA TYR A 150 -7.13 8.05 6.59
C TYR A 150 -8.03 9.18 7.10
N ALA A 151 -9.34 9.00 7.02
CA ALA A 151 -10.34 10.00 7.41
C ALA A 151 -10.23 10.50 8.87
N TYR A 152 -9.57 9.74 9.76
CA TYR A 152 -9.36 10.07 11.18
C TYR A 152 -7.95 10.62 11.47
N ALA A 153 -7.11 10.81 10.45
CA ALA A 153 -5.77 11.35 10.63
C ALA A 153 -5.84 12.84 10.97
N ARG A 154 -5.08 13.27 11.98
CA ARG A 154 -4.86 14.70 12.21
C ARG A 154 -4.12 15.28 10.99
N SER A 155 -4.49 16.48 10.56
CA SER A 155 -3.80 17.22 9.50
C SER A 155 -2.29 17.25 9.75
N GLY A 156 -1.50 17.06 8.70
CA GLY A 156 -0.04 17.06 8.76
C GLY A 156 0.62 15.77 9.24
N LYS A 157 -0.14 14.72 9.62
CA LYS A 157 0.46 13.41 9.91
C LYS A 157 0.96 12.73 8.65
N THR A 158 2.21 12.30 8.66
CA THR A 158 2.77 11.40 7.64
C THR A 158 2.80 9.96 8.14
N LEU A 159 2.74 9.01 7.21
CA LEU A 159 2.96 7.59 7.49
C LEU A 159 4.02 7.04 6.52
N PRO A 160 4.87 6.11 6.96
CA PRO A 160 5.77 5.41 6.06
C PRO A 160 4.95 4.55 5.08
N SER A 161 5.28 4.66 3.79
CA SER A 161 4.70 3.84 2.72
C SER A 161 5.64 3.76 1.53
N CYS A 162 5.36 2.88 0.58
CA CYS A 162 6.13 2.76 -0.66
C CYS A 162 5.22 2.60 -1.88
N ALA A 163 5.75 2.91 -3.06
CA ALA A 163 5.01 2.88 -4.31
C ALA A 163 4.35 1.52 -4.59
N MET A 164 5.06 0.43 -4.29
CA MET A 164 4.54 -0.93 -4.46
C MET A 164 3.30 -1.18 -3.59
N TRP A 165 3.34 -0.73 -2.35
CA TRP A 165 2.22 -0.87 -1.41
C TRP A 165 1.04 0.01 -1.81
N GLU A 166 1.27 1.26 -2.19
CA GLU A 166 0.20 2.14 -2.67
C GLU A 166 -0.45 1.62 -3.96
N ALA A 167 0.34 1.05 -4.88
CA ALA A 167 -0.21 0.45 -6.11
C ALA A 167 -1.10 -0.76 -5.82
N PHE A 168 -0.76 -1.54 -4.78
CA PHE A 168 -1.60 -2.63 -4.32
C PHE A 168 -2.93 -2.12 -3.75
N LYS A 169 -2.89 -1.13 -2.84
CA LYS A 169 -4.08 -0.63 -2.13
C LYS A 169 -5.04 0.14 -3.02
N THR A 170 -4.54 1.18 -3.69
CA THR A 170 -5.35 2.24 -4.32
C THR A 170 -4.98 2.47 -5.77
N GLY A 171 -3.72 2.21 -6.14
CA GLY A 171 -3.22 2.40 -7.48
C GLY A 171 -3.64 1.31 -8.48
N SER A 172 -3.16 1.49 -9.70
CA SER A 172 -3.51 0.66 -10.84
C SER A 172 -2.99 -0.77 -10.70
N PHE A 173 -3.85 -1.74 -11.02
CA PHE A 173 -3.45 -3.14 -11.14
C PHE A 173 -2.28 -3.29 -12.12
N ARG A 174 -2.25 -2.49 -13.20
CA ARG A 174 -1.17 -2.45 -14.19
C ARG A 174 0.15 -2.00 -13.56
N LEU A 175 0.18 -0.91 -12.81
CA LEU A 175 1.40 -0.43 -12.15
C LEU A 175 1.94 -1.44 -11.14
N PHE A 176 1.05 -2.06 -10.35
CA PHE A 176 1.43 -3.12 -9.42
C PHE A 176 2.08 -4.31 -10.16
N MET A 177 1.56 -4.67 -11.33
CA MET A 177 2.13 -5.70 -12.19
C MET A 177 3.49 -5.32 -12.78
N ILE A 178 3.64 -4.07 -13.23
CA ILE A 178 4.91 -3.53 -13.77
C ILE A 178 6.01 -3.56 -12.71
N MET A 179 5.69 -3.13 -11.48
CA MET A 179 6.66 -3.12 -10.38
C MET A 179 6.96 -4.53 -9.85
N GLY A 180 6.05 -5.49 -10.05
CA GLY A 180 6.30 -6.91 -9.88
C GLY A 180 6.55 -7.34 -8.43
N PRO A 181 5.57 -7.99 -7.76
CA PRO A 181 5.86 -8.65 -6.50
C PRO A 181 6.65 -9.93 -6.82
N THR A 182 7.98 -9.88 -6.68
CA THR A 182 8.89 -10.96 -7.11
C THR A 182 9.26 -11.95 -6.00
N ARG A 183 9.17 -11.55 -4.72
CA ARG A 183 9.56 -12.43 -3.61
C ARG A 183 8.33 -13.21 -3.10
N LYS A 184 8.46 -14.52 -2.94
CA LYS A 184 7.38 -15.41 -2.44
C LYS A 184 6.80 -14.95 -1.09
N LYS A 185 7.65 -14.46 -0.18
CA LYS A 185 7.22 -13.92 1.12
C LYS A 185 6.32 -12.70 0.96
N ASP A 186 6.65 -11.81 0.02
CA ASP A 186 5.86 -10.61 -0.25
C ASP A 186 4.48 -10.98 -0.80
N LEU A 187 4.42 -11.97 -1.70
CA LEU A 187 3.16 -12.44 -2.26
C LEU A 187 2.17 -12.90 -1.19
N GLN A 188 2.65 -13.65 -0.19
CA GLN A 188 1.80 -14.10 0.91
C GLN A 188 1.32 -12.94 1.77
N ASN A 189 2.19 -11.98 2.07
CA ASN A 189 1.84 -10.78 2.82
C ASN A 189 0.77 -9.96 2.09
N TYR A 190 0.93 -9.70 0.79
CA TYR A 190 -0.09 -9.01 0.00
C TYR A 190 -1.43 -9.76 0.00
N LEU A 191 -1.42 -11.10 -0.02
CA LEU A 191 -2.65 -11.88 0.03
C LEU A 191 -3.35 -11.76 1.40
N HIS A 192 -2.60 -11.73 2.50
CA HIS A 192 -3.16 -11.48 3.84
C HIS A 192 -3.74 -10.07 3.96
N GLU A 193 -3.11 -9.11 3.30
CA GLU A 193 -3.49 -7.70 3.32
C GLU A 193 -4.52 -7.31 2.23
N ALA A 194 -5.13 -8.29 1.56
CA ALA A 194 -6.11 -8.06 0.50
C ALA A 194 -7.35 -7.25 0.94
N TRP A 195 -7.59 -7.12 2.24
CA TRP A 195 -8.64 -6.26 2.76
C TRP A 195 -8.40 -4.77 2.42
N PHE A 196 -7.14 -4.32 2.30
CA PHE A 196 -6.80 -2.97 1.89
C PHE A 196 -7.21 -2.66 0.44
N CYS A 197 -7.11 -3.64 -0.45
CA CYS A 197 -7.57 -3.51 -1.84
C CYS A 197 -9.06 -3.87 -2.00
N ARG A 198 -9.83 -3.88 -0.90
CA ARG A 198 -11.26 -4.23 -0.88
C ARG A 198 -11.54 -5.62 -1.47
N PHE A 199 -10.64 -6.57 -1.17
CA PHE A 199 -10.70 -7.95 -1.64
C PHE A 199 -10.85 -8.05 -3.16
N ASP A 200 -10.03 -7.31 -3.91
CA ASP A 200 -10.03 -7.37 -5.37
C ASP A 200 -9.58 -8.76 -5.84
N TRP A 201 -10.54 -9.54 -6.38
CA TRP A 201 -10.27 -10.90 -6.82
C TRP A 201 -9.18 -10.99 -7.90
N PRO A 202 -9.17 -10.18 -8.98
CA PRO A 202 -8.07 -10.17 -9.95
C PRO A 202 -6.68 -10.03 -9.31
N LYS A 203 -6.51 -9.11 -8.34
CA LYS A 203 -5.27 -8.98 -7.56
C LYS A 203 -4.94 -10.24 -6.78
N MET A 204 -5.91 -10.80 -6.05
CA MET A 204 -5.72 -12.02 -5.25
C MET A 204 -5.38 -13.23 -6.12
N GLN A 205 -6.09 -13.42 -7.24
CA GLN A 205 -5.88 -14.47 -8.22
C GLN A 205 -4.47 -14.37 -8.82
N MET A 206 -4.01 -13.16 -9.14
CA MET A 206 -2.65 -12.93 -9.60
C MET A 206 -1.61 -13.35 -8.54
N LEU A 207 -1.83 -13.03 -7.27
CA LEU A 207 -0.90 -13.41 -6.19
C LEU A 207 -0.81 -14.94 -6.07
N ILE A 208 -1.96 -15.61 -6.13
CA ILE A 208 -2.07 -17.08 -6.07
C ILE A 208 -1.36 -17.71 -7.27
N ARG A 209 -1.61 -17.24 -8.49
CA ARG A 209 -0.94 -17.73 -9.71
C ARG A 209 0.58 -17.57 -9.66
N ARG A 210 1.08 -16.53 -8.99
CA ARG A 210 2.53 -16.29 -8.80
C ARG A 210 3.13 -17.06 -7.61
N GLY A 211 2.33 -17.83 -6.87
CA GLY A 211 2.80 -18.75 -5.83
C GLY A 211 2.43 -18.37 -4.39
N ALA A 212 1.55 -17.40 -4.17
CA ALA A 212 0.93 -17.23 -2.85
C ALA A 212 0.09 -18.48 -2.51
N LYS A 213 0.20 -18.98 -1.28
CA LYS A 213 -0.55 -20.16 -0.85
C LYS A 213 -1.96 -19.75 -0.49
N VAL A 214 -2.94 -20.40 -1.13
CA VAL A 214 -4.36 -20.25 -0.79
C VAL A 214 -4.62 -20.79 0.62
N ASN A 215 -4.09 -21.98 0.92
CA ASN A 215 -4.15 -22.61 2.23
C ASN A 215 -2.78 -22.51 2.91
N ASP A 216 -2.58 -21.44 3.66
CA ASP A 216 -1.31 -21.05 4.27
C ASP A 216 -1.18 -21.40 5.76
N GLN A 217 -2.29 -21.78 6.41
CA GLN A 217 -2.30 -22.09 7.84
C GLN A 217 -1.78 -23.51 8.12
N PRO A 218 -1.16 -23.77 9.30
CA PRO A 218 -0.63 -25.09 9.66
C PRO A 218 -1.66 -26.23 9.64
N ASN A 219 -2.92 -25.92 9.94
CA ASN A 219 -4.03 -26.89 9.90
C ASN A 219 -4.56 -27.13 8.46
N GLY A 220 -3.91 -26.56 7.44
CA GLY A 220 -4.34 -26.57 6.03
C GLY A 220 -5.54 -25.67 5.75
N GLY A 221 -5.79 -24.68 6.61
CA GLY A 221 -6.78 -23.63 6.40
C GLY A 221 -6.25 -22.44 5.60
N SER A 222 -7.15 -21.60 5.14
CA SER A 222 -6.87 -20.39 4.38
C SER A 222 -7.09 -19.17 5.28
N LYS A 223 -6.02 -18.43 5.60
CA LYS A 223 -6.11 -17.19 6.37
C LYS A 223 -6.87 -16.12 5.60
N VAL A 224 -6.66 -15.99 4.29
CA VAL A 224 -7.34 -14.97 3.48
C VAL A 224 -8.86 -15.19 3.43
N LEU A 225 -9.32 -16.43 3.24
CA LEU A 225 -10.74 -16.81 3.34
C LEU A 225 -11.32 -16.48 4.72
N GLN A 226 -10.60 -16.81 5.80
CA GLN A 226 -11.00 -16.46 7.17
C GLN A 226 -11.16 -14.94 7.33
N THR A 227 -10.19 -14.16 6.82
CA THR A 227 -10.22 -12.69 6.84
C THR A 227 -11.43 -12.16 6.06
N CYS A 228 -11.72 -12.68 4.86
CA CYS A 228 -12.92 -12.28 4.10
C CYS A 228 -14.21 -12.52 4.90
N ILE A 229 -14.38 -13.71 5.49
CA ILE A 229 -15.56 -14.04 6.29
C ILE A 229 -15.68 -13.11 7.51
N TRP A 230 -14.57 -12.78 8.16
CA TRP A 230 -14.55 -11.85 9.29
C TRP A 230 -14.93 -10.42 8.87
N TYR A 231 -14.46 -9.94 7.72
CA TYR A 231 -14.72 -8.57 7.25
C TYR A 231 -16.15 -8.35 6.75
N LEU A 232 -16.95 -9.41 6.54
CA LEU A 232 -18.37 -9.28 6.25
C LEU A 232 -19.13 -8.46 7.31
N ARG A 233 -18.71 -8.51 8.59
CA ARG A 233 -19.30 -7.67 9.64
C ARG A 233 -19.07 -6.17 9.45
N HIS A 234 -18.04 -5.80 8.70
CA HIS A 234 -17.68 -4.41 8.42
C HIS A 234 -18.24 -3.92 7.06
N SER A 235 -19.18 -4.66 6.47
CA SER A 235 -19.88 -4.23 5.26
C SER A 235 -20.69 -2.95 5.49
N ASN A 236 -21.32 -2.84 6.66
CA ASN A 236 -22.23 -1.73 7.00
C ASN A 236 -21.53 -0.56 7.70
N LEU A 237 -20.32 -0.77 8.23
CA LEU A 237 -19.66 0.12 9.21
C LEU A 237 -19.07 1.44 8.68
N PHE A 238 -19.29 1.79 7.41
CA PHE A 238 -18.69 2.99 6.80
C PHE A 238 -19.59 3.65 5.73
N GLY A 239 -20.90 3.43 5.76
CA GLY A 239 -21.83 4.09 4.82
C GLY A 239 -21.76 3.62 3.36
N TYR A 240 -21.01 2.55 3.05
CA TYR A 240 -20.83 2.01 1.70
C TYR A 240 -21.90 1.00 1.24
N GLY A 241 -22.89 0.67 2.08
CA GLY A 241 -24.05 -0.14 1.67
C GLY A 241 -23.78 -1.62 1.30
N SER A 242 -24.80 -2.24 0.70
CA SER A 242 -24.89 -3.67 0.32
C SER A 242 -23.78 -4.14 -0.64
N GLU A 243 -23.29 -3.24 -1.50
CA GLU A 243 -22.27 -3.50 -2.53
C GLU A 243 -20.98 -4.09 -1.95
N LYS A 244 -20.56 -3.61 -0.77
CA LYS A 244 -19.32 -4.08 -0.13
C LYS A 244 -19.42 -5.53 0.31
N SER A 245 -20.56 -5.94 0.88
CA SER A 245 -20.78 -7.34 1.30
C SER A 245 -20.79 -8.29 0.10
N GLU A 246 -21.39 -7.85 -1.01
CA GLU A 246 -21.49 -8.63 -2.23
C GLU A 246 -20.11 -8.88 -2.86
N ARG A 247 -19.26 -7.85 -2.94
CA ARG A 247 -17.88 -8.01 -3.39
C ARG A 247 -17.08 -9.00 -2.52
N ILE A 248 -17.24 -8.94 -1.20
CA ILE A 248 -16.57 -9.88 -0.29
C ILE A 248 -17.10 -11.30 -0.51
N LEU A 249 -18.41 -11.49 -0.67
CA LEU A 249 -19.01 -12.80 -0.96
C LEU A 249 -18.54 -13.38 -2.30
N CYS A 250 -18.44 -12.56 -3.35
CA CYS A 250 -17.84 -12.97 -4.63
C CYS A 250 -16.38 -13.40 -4.46
N SER A 251 -15.61 -12.68 -3.65
CA SER A 251 -14.21 -13.03 -3.36
C SER A 251 -14.10 -14.33 -2.56
N ILE A 252 -15.00 -14.55 -1.59
CA ILE A 252 -15.13 -15.81 -0.85
C ILE A 252 -15.42 -16.97 -1.80
N LYS A 253 -16.38 -16.79 -2.73
CA LYS A 253 -16.73 -17.80 -3.74
C LYS A 253 -15.52 -18.15 -4.59
N HIS A 254 -14.84 -17.17 -5.16
CA HIS A 254 -13.67 -17.42 -6.00
C HIS A 254 -12.49 -18.05 -5.25
N LEU A 255 -12.21 -17.63 -4.01
CA LEU A 255 -11.22 -18.30 -3.17
C LEU A 255 -11.58 -19.75 -2.91
N ALA A 256 -12.85 -20.01 -2.60
CA ALA A 256 -13.35 -21.34 -2.32
C ALA A 256 -13.28 -22.25 -3.55
N GLU A 257 -13.63 -21.73 -4.74
CA GLU A 257 -13.43 -22.38 -6.04
C GLU A 257 -11.94 -22.65 -6.32
N ALA A 258 -11.05 -21.75 -5.91
CA ALA A 258 -9.59 -21.96 -5.96
C ALA A 258 -9.06 -22.94 -4.88
N GLY A 259 -9.95 -23.61 -4.14
CA GLY A 259 -9.60 -24.66 -3.18
C GLY A 259 -9.32 -24.17 -1.76
N ALA A 260 -9.65 -22.92 -1.43
CA ALA A 260 -9.49 -22.39 -0.08
C ALA A 260 -10.33 -23.18 0.93
N LYS A 261 -9.73 -23.53 2.08
CA LYS A 261 -10.38 -24.28 3.15
C LYS A 261 -10.59 -23.41 4.38
N TRP A 262 -11.81 -23.39 4.88
CA TRP A 262 -12.16 -22.66 6.09
C TRP A 262 -12.04 -23.58 7.30
N LYS A 263 -10.99 -23.37 8.11
CA LYS A 263 -10.67 -24.14 9.33
C LYS A 263 -10.32 -23.19 10.49
N PRO A 264 -11.30 -22.39 10.98
CA PRO A 264 -11.07 -21.44 12.06
C PRO A 264 -10.79 -22.15 13.38
N ASP A 265 -9.96 -21.52 14.23
CA ASP A 265 -9.90 -21.85 15.65
C ASP A 265 -11.16 -21.35 16.39
N ASP A 266 -11.31 -21.65 17.68
CA ASP A 266 -12.51 -21.26 18.43
C ASP A 266 -12.64 -19.74 18.66
N ARG A 267 -11.54 -18.99 18.62
CA ARG A 267 -11.58 -17.52 18.72
C ARG A 267 -12.11 -16.96 17.41
N ASP A 268 -11.48 -17.28 16.29
CA ASP A 268 -11.83 -16.86 14.94
C ASP A 268 -13.24 -17.28 14.56
N PHE A 269 -13.65 -18.48 14.97
CA PHE A 269 -15.00 -18.99 14.75
C PHE A 269 -16.06 -18.16 15.49
N ARG A 270 -15.79 -17.73 16.73
CA ARG A 270 -16.69 -16.85 17.49
C ARG A 270 -16.80 -15.47 16.82
N TRP A 271 -15.69 -14.90 16.38
CA TRP A 271 -15.68 -13.60 15.71
C TRP A 271 -16.38 -13.61 14.36
N ALA A 272 -16.18 -14.67 13.55
CA ALA A 272 -16.85 -14.85 12.27
C ALA A 272 -18.39 -14.89 12.40
N ARG A 273 -18.93 -15.36 13.54
CA ARG A 273 -20.39 -15.40 13.74
C ARG A 273 -21.03 -14.01 13.84
N TYR A 274 -20.27 -12.98 14.21
CA TYR A 274 -20.79 -11.61 14.19
C TYR A 274 -21.10 -11.15 12.77
N SER A 275 -20.38 -11.65 11.76
CA SER A 275 -20.66 -11.36 10.35
C SER A 275 -22.08 -11.76 9.94
N LEU A 276 -22.61 -12.88 10.44
CA LEU A 276 -23.97 -13.34 10.13
C LEU A 276 -25.06 -12.39 10.66
N ARG A 277 -24.74 -11.49 11.60
CA ARG A 277 -25.70 -10.51 12.13
C ARG A 277 -25.88 -9.31 11.21
N GLU A 278 -24.86 -9.00 10.43
CA GLU A 278 -24.80 -7.81 9.57
C GLU A 278 -25.27 -8.07 8.14
N LEU A 279 -25.31 -9.34 7.72
CA LEU A 279 -25.82 -9.75 6.40
C LEU A 279 -27.35 -9.81 6.40
N ASP A 280 -27.98 -9.61 5.26
CA ASP A 280 -29.39 -9.98 5.03
C ASP A 280 -29.56 -11.50 4.83
N ASP A 281 -30.81 -11.96 4.74
CA ASP A 281 -31.14 -13.39 4.76
C ASP A 281 -30.59 -14.11 3.52
N ALA A 282 -30.63 -13.43 2.36
CA ALA A 282 -30.13 -13.93 1.09
C ALA A 282 -28.62 -14.13 1.13
N ARG A 283 -27.86 -13.12 1.57
CA ARG A 283 -26.40 -13.15 1.66
C ARG A 283 -25.91 -14.10 2.74
N ALA A 284 -26.63 -14.19 3.86
CA ALA A 284 -26.34 -15.16 4.90
C ALA A 284 -26.48 -16.60 4.39
N PHE A 285 -27.53 -16.89 3.59
CA PHE A 285 -27.69 -18.21 2.97
C PHE A 285 -26.65 -18.46 1.86
N GLN A 286 -26.38 -17.46 1.01
CA GLN A 286 -25.36 -17.54 -0.04
C GLN A 286 -23.99 -17.94 0.49
N LEU A 287 -23.59 -17.44 1.67
CA LEU A 287 -22.35 -17.84 2.33
C LEU A 287 -22.36 -19.33 2.69
N ALA A 288 -23.46 -19.86 3.24
CA ALA A 288 -23.57 -21.28 3.58
C ALA A 288 -23.49 -22.15 2.33
N GLN A 289 -24.24 -21.77 1.29
CA GLN A 289 -24.27 -22.42 -0.01
C GLN A 289 -22.87 -22.49 -0.62
N THR A 290 -22.20 -21.34 -0.70
CA THR A 290 -20.83 -21.24 -1.24
C THR A 290 -19.88 -22.16 -0.48
N LEU A 291 -19.89 -22.13 0.86
CA LEU A 291 -18.97 -22.95 1.67
C LEU A 291 -19.23 -24.46 1.52
N PHE A 292 -20.48 -24.85 1.32
CA PHE A 292 -20.89 -26.24 1.15
C PHE A 292 -20.56 -26.77 -0.24
N GLU A 293 -21.01 -26.09 -1.30
CA GLU A 293 -20.89 -26.52 -2.69
C GLU A 293 -19.42 -26.62 -3.13
N THR A 294 -18.59 -25.65 -2.74
CA THR A 294 -17.15 -25.63 -3.04
C THR A 294 -16.33 -26.54 -2.13
N LYS A 295 -16.96 -27.20 -1.15
CA LYS A 295 -16.29 -28.01 -0.11
C LYS A 295 -15.23 -27.20 0.65
N ALA A 296 -15.40 -25.89 0.78
CA ALA A 296 -14.50 -25.03 1.55
C ALA A 296 -14.59 -25.29 3.05
N ALA A 297 -15.77 -25.69 3.56
CA ALA A 297 -15.99 -26.06 4.95
C ALA A 297 -16.67 -27.42 5.09
N LYS A 298 -16.37 -28.16 6.16
CA LYS A 298 -17.06 -29.42 6.46
C LYS A 298 -18.53 -29.14 6.85
N PRO A 299 -19.51 -29.99 6.48
CA PRO A 299 -20.91 -29.78 6.84
C PRO A 299 -21.15 -29.59 8.35
N LYS A 300 -20.44 -30.34 9.19
CA LYS A 300 -20.48 -30.18 10.65
C LYS A 300 -20.06 -28.79 11.12
N LEU A 301 -19.05 -28.18 10.47
CA LEU A 301 -18.57 -26.83 10.79
C LEU A 301 -19.59 -25.78 10.34
N ILE A 302 -20.17 -25.93 9.14
CA ILE A 302 -21.22 -25.04 8.63
C ILE A 302 -22.43 -25.09 9.56
N TRP A 303 -22.89 -26.29 9.94
CA TRP A 303 -23.99 -26.42 10.89
C TRP A 303 -23.67 -25.75 12.23
N ARG A 304 -22.48 -26.01 12.80
CA ARG A 304 -22.03 -25.34 14.02
C ARG A 304 -22.08 -23.82 13.86
N PHE A 305 -21.74 -23.29 12.69
CA PHE A 305 -21.67 -21.85 12.45
C PHE A 305 -23.06 -21.19 12.47
N TYR A 306 -24.04 -21.79 11.80
CA TYR A 306 -25.42 -21.26 11.69
C TYR A 306 -26.33 -21.66 12.85
N ASN A 307 -26.06 -22.76 13.55
CA ASN A 307 -26.90 -23.26 14.63
C ASN A 307 -26.66 -22.50 15.95
N THR A 308 -27.13 -21.25 16.00
CA THR A 308 -27.12 -20.42 17.22
C THR A 308 -28.55 -20.10 17.66
N PRO A 309 -28.81 -19.95 18.99
CA PRO A 309 -30.13 -19.58 19.47
C PRO A 309 -30.63 -18.26 18.87
N THR A 310 -29.73 -17.30 18.64
CA THR A 310 -30.07 -16.00 18.05
C THR A 310 -30.51 -16.14 16.59
N LEU A 311 -29.80 -16.92 15.78
CA LEU A 311 -30.13 -17.11 14.36
C LEU A 311 -31.41 -17.94 14.19
N ARG A 312 -31.60 -19.00 15.00
CA ARG A 312 -32.85 -19.76 15.09
C ARG A 312 -34.07 -18.88 15.37
N ARG A 313 -33.93 -17.96 16.33
CA ARG A 313 -35.01 -17.08 16.76
C ARG A 313 -35.29 -15.92 15.80
N LYS A 314 -34.24 -15.27 15.27
CA LYS A 314 -34.38 -14.05 14.44
C LYS A 314 -34.44 -14.32 12.94
N ARG A 315 -33.89 -15.45 12.48
CA ARG A 315 -33.70 -15.79 11.05
C ARG A 315 -33.99 -17.27 10.81
N GLY A 316 -35.15 -17.72 11.31
CA GLY A 316 -35.55 -19.13 11.25
C GLY A 316 -35.59 -19.68 9.81
N ALA A 317 -36.00 -18.86 8.83
CA ALA A 317 -36.02 -19.24 7.43
C ALA A 317 -34.62 -19.59 6.88
N VAL A 318 -33.62 -18.74 7.14
CA VAL A 318 -32.22 -19.02 6.76
C VAL A 318 -31.72 -20.28 7.46
N TRP A 319 -32.02 -20.43 8.74
CA TRP A 319 -31.63 -21.61 9.51
C TRP A 319 -32.18 -22.92 8.93
N LEU A 320 -33.47 -22.93 8.55
CA LEU A 320 -34.12 -24.08 7.91
C LEU A 320 -33.50 -24.39 6.55
N LYS A 321 -33.29 -23.37 5.70
CA LYS A 321 -32.64 -23.56 4.40
C LYS A 321 -31.22 -24.12 4.53
N VAL A 322 -30.46 -23.68 5.54
CA VAL A 322 -29.13 -24.24 5.81
C VAL A 322 -29.21 -25.67 6.30
N ALA A 323 -30.22 -26.02 7.12
CA ALA A 323 -30.42 -27.41 7.54
C ALA A 323 -30.75 -28.32 6.34
N GLU A 324 -31.64 -27.86 5.46
CA GLU A 324 -32.01 -28.54 4.21
C GLU A 324 -30.81 -28.72 3.28
N LEU A 325 -30.02 -27.66 3.05
CA LEU A 325 -28.77 -27.70 2.28
C LEU A 325 -27.80 -28.78 2.79
N LEU A 326 -27.77 -29.01 4.10
CA LEU A 326 -26.90 -29.99 4.74
C LEU A 326 -27.55 -31.38 4.92
N GLY A 327 -28.78 -31.58 4.42
CA GLY A 327 -29.53 -32.83 4.54
C GLY A 327 -29.98 -33.16 5.98
N LEU A 328 -30.11 -32.16 6.85
CA LEU A 328 -30.47 -32.34 8.26
C LEU A 328 -31.98 -32.20 8.47
N LYS A 329 -32.60 -33.20 9.12
CA LYS A 329 -33.99 -33.12 9.57
C LYS A 329 -34.08 -32.34 10.88
N VAL A 330 -34.60 -31.11 10.83
CA VAL A 330 -34.77 -30.25 12.00
C VAL A 330 -36.18 -29.69 12.07
N LYS A 331 -36.71 -29.53 13.29
CA LYS A 331 -38.03 -28.91 13.51
C LYS A 331 -37.90 -27.38 13.55
N PRO A 332 -38.91 -26.63 13.06
CA PRO A 332 -38.95 -25.17 13.19
C PRO A 332 -38.81 -24.73 14.65
N TYR A 333 -38.13 -23.60 14.86
CA TYR A 333 -37.95 -23.06 16.20
C TYR A 333 -39.29 -22.61 16.78
N ASN A 334 -39.72 -23.23 17.88
CA ASN A 334 -40.92 -22.84 18.60
C ASN A 334 -40.54 -22.02 19.85
N LYS A 335 -41.09 -20.80 20.00
CA LYS A 335 -40.72 -19.84 21.05
C LYS A 335 -41.03 -20.34 22.48
N HIS A 336 -41.84 -21.39 22.58
CA HIS A 336 -42.34 -21.95 23.84
C HIS A 336 -41.46 -23.03 24.49
N GLU A 337 -40.40 -23.52 23.82
CA GLU A 337 -39.42 -24.41 24.46
C GLU A 337 -38.45 -23.59 25.33
N ARG A 338 -38.91 -23.19 26.53
CA ARG A 338 -38.05 -22.67 27.59
C ARG A 338 -37.09 -23.77 28.05
N ASN A 339 -35.82 -23.38 28.17
CA ASN A 339 -34.70 -24.12 28.75
C ASN A 339 -35.12 -24.98 29.97
N PRO A 340 -34.99 -26.32 29.95
CA PRO A 340 -35.33 -27.16 31.10
C PRO A 340 -34.41 -26.96 32.33
N SER A 341 -33.29 -26.23 32.18
CA SER A 341 -32.23 -26.16 33.19
C SER A 341 -32.33 -25.00 34.20
N ARG A 342 -33.49 -24.34 34.36
CA ARG A 342 -33.65 -23.26 35.35
C ARG A 342 -34.75 -23.43 36.41
N ASN A 343 -35.49 -24.54 36.41
CA ASN A 343 -36.56 -24.77 37.41
C ASN A 343 -36.31 -25.97 38.34
N GLY A 344 -35.09 -26.50 38.42
CA GLY A 344 -34.77 -27.72 39.18
C GLY A 344 -33.99 -27.51 40.49
N ALA A 345 -34.15 -26.39 41.19
CA ALA A 345 -33.51 -26.21 42.51
C ALA A 345 -34.26 -25.20 43.38
N ARG A 346 -35.44 -25.57 43.86
CA ARG A 346 -36.08 -25.00 45.08
C ARG A 346 -37.27 -25.87 45.49
N GLN A 347 -36.99 -27.11 45.87
CA GLN A 347 -37.78 -27.81 46.87
C GLN A 347 -36.76 -28.31 47.90
N ARG A 348 -36.60 -27.54 48.98
CA ARG A 348 -36.05 -28.06 50.23
C ARG A 348 -37.25 -28.58 51.01
N THR A 349 -37.23 -29.88 51.23
CA THR A 349 -38.06 -30.64 52.15
C THR A 349 -37.61 -30.40 53.59
N VAL A 350 -38.62 -30.29 54.46
CA VAL A 350 -38.67 -30.30 55.93
C VAL A 350 -38.05 -29.10 56.64
#